data_AF-A0A3F2RSP6-F1
#
_entry.id   AF-A0A3F2RSP6-F1
#
_cell.length_a   1.000
_cell.length_b   1.000
_cell.length_c   1.000
_cell.angle_alpha   90.00
_cell.angle_beta   90.00
_cell.angle_gamma   90.00
#
_symmetry.space_group_name_H-M   'P 1'
#
loop_
_entity.id
_entity.type
_entity.pdbx_description
1 polymer ?
#
loop_
_entity_poly.entity_id
_entity_poly.type
_entity_poly.pdbx_seq_one_letter_code
_entity_poly.pdbx_strand_id
1 'polypeptide(L)'
;MLYYRFNAILTANMRLEERAIDREKHCPFLLRVFFSSDAHNRHDSFDLTTEAFGALDEKPIANELHIYTWPDATLREIADLVQDSNADAQTPNKRLSICVVSETRDGRVLMRKVGFVNSSHRRCADDIKTLASVRFQPGDLLDMALVE
;
A
#
# COMPACT_ATOMS: atom_id res chain seq x y z
N MET A 1 6.57 -23.10 6.38
CA MET A 1 6.27 -22.93 7.82
C MET A 1 7.02 -21.77 8.48
N LEU A 2 8.29 -21.53 8.16
CA LEU A 2 9.07 -20.41 8.72
C LEU A 2 8.56 -19.03 8.28
N TYR A 3 8.15 -18.87 7.01
CA TYR A 3 7.57 -17.63 6.48
C TYR A 3 6.34 -17.17 7.28
N TYR A 4 5.41 -18.07 7.56
CA TYR A 4 4.22 -17.77 8.36
C TYR A 4 4.52 -17.46 9.83
N ARG A 5 5.54 -18.09 10.43
CA ARG A 5 5.98 -17.73 11.79
C ARG A 5 6.65 -16.35 11.81
N PHE A 6 7.46 -16.02 10.81
CA PHE A 6 8.09 -14.71 10.68
C PHE A 6 7.04 -13.61 10.47
N ASN A 7 6.08 -13.83 9.56
CA ASN A 7 4.96 -12.91 9.36
C ASN A 7 4.05 -12.80 10.58
N ALA A 8 3.81 -13.88 11.32
CA ALA A 8 3.02 -13.82 12.55
C ALA A 8 3.73 -13.01 13.66
N ILE A 9 5.06 -13.15 13.79
CA ILE A 9 5.86 -12.37 14.75
C ILE A 9 5.91 -10.89 14.34
N LEU A 10 6.14 -10.59 13.06
CA LEU A 10 6.05 -9.21 12.54
C LEU A 10 4.66 -8.62 12.80
N THR A 11 3.60 -9.38 12.51
CA THR A 11 2.21 -8.95 12.73
C THR A 11 1.89 -8.71 14.19
N ALA A 12 2.36 -9.57 15.10
CA ALA A 12 2.17 -9.39 16.53
C ALA A 12 2.93 -8.15 17.05
N ASN A 13 4.17 -7.93 16.59
CA ASN A 13 4.97 -6.77 16.98
C ASN A 13 4.37 -5.46 16.45
N MET A 14 3.87 -5.43 15.22
CA MET A 14 3.20 -4.24 14.66
C MET A 14 1.90 -3.88 15.36
N ARG A 15 1.16 -4.85 15.91
CA ARG A 15 -0.05 -4.57 16.70
C ARG A 15 0.25 -3.95 18.06
N LEU A 16 1.48 -4.07 18.56
CA LEU A 16 1.90 -3.55 19.86
C LEU A 16 2.50 -2.14 19.78
N GLU A 17 2.93 -1.69 18.60
CA GLU A 17 3.58 -0.40 18.42
C GLU A 17 2.68 0.59 17.66
N GLU A 18 1.73 1.20 18.36
CA GLU A 18 1.19 2.53 18.01
C GLU A 18 2.19 3.67 18.33
N ARG A 19 3.43 3.32 18.71
CA ARG A 19 4.51 4.22 19.06
C ARG A 19 5.41 4.47 17.84
N ALA A 20 6.07 5.63 17.82
CA ALA A 20 7.07 5.96 16.82
C ALA A 20 8.17 4.88 16.80
N ILE A 21 8.50 4.38 15.62
CA ILE A 21 9.47 3.29 15.45
C ILE A 21 10.87 3.89 15.36
N ASP A 22 11.81 3.33 16.11
CA ASP A 22 13.23 3.65 15.95
C ASP A 22 13.75 2.99 14.66
N ARG A 23 13.70 3.74 13.56
CA ARG A 23 14.07 3.29 12.20
C ARG A 23 15.56 2.95 12.04
N GLU A 24 16.43 3.39 12.97
CA GLU A 24 17.86 3.01 12.96
C GLU A 24 18.07 1.61 13.56
N LYS A 25 17.21 1.21 14.50
CA LYS A 25 17.32 -0.08 15.20
C LYS A 25 16.45 -1.19 14.60
N HIS A 26 15.40 -0.82 13.87
CA HIS A 26 14.44 -1.77 13.31
C HIS A 26 14.65 -1.93 11.81
N CYS A 27 14.73 -3.17 11.35
CA CYS A 27 14.85 -3.48 9.92
C CYS A 27 13.54 -3.11 9.20
N PRO A 28 13.59 -2.36 8.07
CA PRO A 28 12.42 -2.09 7.26
C PRO A 28 11.90 -3.37 6.59
N PHE A 29 10.62 -3.37 6.21
CA PHE A 29 10.05 -4.37 5.32
C PHE A 29 9.92 -3.83 3.89
N LEU A 30 9.82 -4.73 2.91
CA LEU A 30 9.53 -4.38 1.53
C LEU A 30 8.02 -4.18 1.35
N LEU A 31 7.65 -2.98 0.94
CA LEU A 31 6.31 -2.59 0.51
C LEU A 31 6.26 -2.53 -1.02
N ARG A 32 5.27 -3.19 -1.61
CA ARG A 32 4.97 -3.12 -3.05
C ARG A 32 3.79 -2.19 -3.26
N VAL A 33 3.97 -1.16 -4.09
CA VAL A 33 2.95 -0.17 -4.44
C VAL A 33 2.72 -0.19 -5.93
N PHE A 34 1.46 -0.29 -6.35
CA PHE A 34 1.06 -0.22 -7.75
C PHE A 34 0.35 1.11 -8.00
N PHE A 35 0.69 1.79 -9.09
CA PHE A 35 0.10 3.08 -9.44
C PHE A 35 -0.65 3.03 -10.77
N SER A 36 -1.84 3.65 -10.80
CA SER A 36 -2.68 3.79 -12.00
C SER A 36 -3.26 5.22 -12.12
N SER A 37 -3.33 5.73 -13.35
CA SER A 37 -3.64 7.13 -13.64
C SER A 37 -5.16 7.46 -13.67
N ASP A 38 -6.04 6.46 -13.71
CA ASP A 38 -7.49 6.69 -13.88
C ASP A 38 -8.36 5.94 -12.86
N ALA A 39 -7.97 4.72 -12.50
CA ALA A 39 -8.73 3.87 -11.59
C ALA A 39 -7.82 2.88 -10.88
N HIS A 40 -8.26 2.42 -9.71
CA HIS A 40 -7.62 1.31 -9.01
C HIS A 40 -7.46 0.10 -9.94
N ASN A 41 -6.43 -0.73 -9.78
CA ASN A 41 -6.22 -1.94 -10.59
C ASN A 41 -7.23 -3.07 -10.24
N ARG A 42 -8.43 -2.70 -9.80
CA ARG A 42 -9.57 -3.57 -9.54
C ARG A 42 -10.30 -3.84 -10.85
N HIS A 43 -10.66 -5.09 -11.05
CA HIS A 43 -11.57 -5.47 -12.12
C HIS A 43 -13.01 -5.61 -11.61
N ASP A 44 -13.97 -5.54 -12.53
CA ASP A 44 -15.40 -5.52 -12.23
C ASP A 44 -15.88 -6.75 -11.43
N SER A 45 -15.18 -7.88 -11.57
CA SER A 45 -15.44 -9.08 -10.78
C SER A 45 -14.32 -9.36 -9.77
N PHE A 46 -14.74 -10.03 -8.69
CA PHE A 46 -13.85 -10.52 -7.65
C PHE A 46 -12.75 -11.45 -8.20
N ASP A 47 -13.14 -12.32 -9.14
CA ASP A 47 -12.23 -13.30 -9.75
C ASP A 47 -11.16 -12.61 -10.58
N LEU A 48 -11.52 -11.59 -11.37
CA LEU A 48 -10.56 -10.84 -12.18
C LEU A 48 -9.60 -10.00 -11.33
N THR A 49 -10.04 -9.51 -10.17
CA THR A 49 -9.15 -8.82 -9.21
C THR A 49 -8.17 -9.82 -8.57
N THR A 50 -8.65 -11.03 -8.29
CA THR A 50 -7.81 -12.13 -7.80
C THR A 50 -6.81 -12.58 -8.86
N GLU A 51 -7.19 -12.65 -10.13
CA GLU A 51 -6.27 -12.96 -11.23
C GLU A 51 -5.20 -11.87 -11.41
N ALA A 52 -5.59 -10.60 -11.37
CA ALA A 52 -4.65 -9.49 -11.56
C ALA A 52 -3.58 -9.41 -10.46
N PHE A 53 -3.96 -9.58 -9.19
CA PHE A 53 -3.03 -9.50 -8.06
C PHE A 53 -2.46 -10.86 -7.60
N GLY A 54 -3.14 -11.96 -7.89
CA GLY A 54 -2.73 -13.32 -7.50
C GLY A 54 -1.72 -13.94 -8.46
N ALA A 55 -1.62 -13.44 -9.70
CA ALA A 55 -0.66 -13.91 -10.71
C ALA A 55 0.45 -12.87 -10.99
N LEU A 56 0.80 -12.03 -10.02
CA LEU A 56 1.79 -10.95 -10.19
C LEU A 56 3.16 -11.43 -10.70
N ASP A 57 3.57 -12.64 -10.34
CA ASP A 57 4.83 -13.24 -10.78
C ASP A 57 4.80 -13.67 -12.26
N GLU A 58 3.61 -13.97 -12.80
CA GLU A 58 3.41 -14.37 -14.18
C GLU A 58 3.06 -13.17 -15.08
N LYS A 59 2.26 -12.24 -14.55
CA LYS A 59 1.80 -11.03 -15.25
C LYS A 59 1.97 -9.81 -14.35
N PRO A 60 3.15 -9.16 -14.41
CA PRO A 60 3.41 -7.96 -13.64
C PRO A 60 2.42 -6.85 -13.97
N ILE A 61 1.92 -6.17 -12.94
CA ILE A 61 1.16 -4.93 -13.11
C ILE A 61 2.16 -3.80 -13.37
N ALA A 62 1.82 -2.89 -14.28
CA ALA A 62 2.67 -1.74 -14.60
C ALA A 62 2.83 -0.79 -13.40
N ASN A 63 3.87 0.05 -13.43
CA ASN A 63 4.16 1.06 -12.39
C ASN A 63 4.24 0.50 -10.97
N GLU A 64 4.84 -0.69 -10.83
CA GLU A 64 5.20 -1.26 -9.53
C GLU A 64 6.41 -0.53 -8.94
N LEU A 65 6.25 -0.02 -7.71
CA LEU A 65 7.29 0.62 -6.92
C LEU A 65 7.59 -0.21 -5.67
N HIS A 66 8.87 -0.43 -5.40
CA HIS A 66 9.39 -1.13 -4.23
C HIS A 66 9.94 -0.15 -3.21
N ILE A 67 9.35 -0.12 -2.02
CA ILE A 67 9.70 0.81 -0.94
C ILE A 67 10.15 0.02 0.28
N TYR A 68 11.34 0.30 0.80
CA TYR A 68 11.74 -0.19 2.12
C TYR A 68 11.23 0.77 3.18
N THR A 69 10.33 0.29 4.05
CA THR A 69 9.64 1.16 5.00
C THR A 69 9.28 0.46 6.31
N TRP A 70 8.64 1.20 7.21
CA TRP A 70 8.23 0.77 8.54
C TRP A 70 6.72 0.92 8.73
N PRO A 71 6.13 0.23 9.72
CA PRO A 71 4.70 0.33 10.01
C PRO A 71 4.21 1.73 10.36
N ASP A 72 5.08 2.62 10.83
CA ASP A 72 4.77 4.00 11.17
C ASP A 72 4.80 4.96 9.97
N ALA A 73 5.18 4.49 8.77
CA ALA A 73 5.17 5.31 7.57
C ALA A 73 3.77 5.79 7.23
N THR A 74 3.66 7.08 6.95
CA THR A 74 2.40 7.74 6.66
C THR A 74 1.94 7.54 5.21
N LEU A 75 0.64 7.63 4.96
CA LEU A 75 0.10 7.62 3.59
C LEU A 75 0.70 8.75 2.74
N ARG A 76 1.03 9.89 3.37
CA ARG A 76 1.73 11.00 2.73
C ARG A 76 3.14 10.61 2.30
N GLU A 77 3.95 10.03 3.20
CA GLU A 77 5.31 9.54 2.87
C GLU A 77 5.29 8.59 1.67
N ILE A 78 4.35 7.64 1.65
CA ILE A 78 4.25 6.68 0.53
C ILE A 78 3.85 7.37 -0.78
N ALA A 79 2.91 8.31 -0.72
CA ALA A 79 2.47 9.02 -1.90
C ALA A 79 3.53 9.98 -2.47
N ASP A 80 4.36 10.60 -1.62
CA ASP A 80 5.49 11.42 -2.07
C ASP A 80 6.49 10.58 -2.86
N LEU A 81 6.81 9.36 -2.39
CA LEU A 81 7.68 8.43 -3.11
C LEU A 81 7.08 7.98 -4.46
N VAL A 82 5.76 7.77 -4.53
CA VAL A 82 5.08 7.49 -5.80
C VAL A 82 5.16 8.69 -6.76
N GLN A 83 5.01 9.91 -6.24
CA GLN A 83 5.11 11.14 -7.02
C GLN A 83 6.53 11.41 -7.53
N ASP A 84 7.55 11.09 -6.75
CA ASP A 84 8.95 11.17 -7.17
C ASP A 84 9.27 10.17 -8.29
N SER A 85 8.64 8.99 -8.26
CA SER A 85 8.84 7.94 -9.27
C SER A 85 7.98 8.11 -10.51
N ASN A 86 6.81 8.75 -10.42
CA ASN A 86 5.86 8.87 -11.52
C ASN A 86 5.28 10.29 -11.62
N ALA A 87 5.65 11.00 -12.70
CA ALA A 87 5.22 12.38 -12.93
C ALA A 87 3.69 12.52 -13.07
N ASP A 88 2.98 11.50 -13.55
CA ASP A 88 1.52 11.54 -13.70
C ASP A 88 0.82 11.64 -12.32
N ALA A 89 1.43 11.09 -11.28
CA ALA A 89 0.92 11.19 -9.91
C ALA A 89 1.00 12.62 -9.34
N GLN A 90 1.74 13.53 -9.99
CA GLN A 90 1.86 14.94 -9.60
C GLN A 90 0.76 15.84 -10.20
N THR A 91 -0.22 15.25 -10.90
CA THR A 91 -1.29 16.00 -11.57
C THR A 91 -2.03 16.92 -10.58
N PRO A 92 -2.01 18.25 -10.80
CA PRO A 92 -2.63 19.19 -9.88
C PRO A 92 -4.13 18.97 -9.68
N ASN A 93 -4.63 19.28 -8.48
CA ASN A 93 -6.04 19.18 -8.10
C ASN A 93 -6.67 17.77 -8.18
N LYS A 94 -5.86 16.72 -8.39
CA LYS A 94 -6.30 15.33 -8.25
C LYS A 94 -5.99 14.79 -6.85
N ARG A 95 -6.54 13.63 -6.55
CA ARG A 95 -6.29 12.86 -5.33
C ARG A 95 -5.65 11.53 -5.67
N LEU A 96 -4.76 11.06 -4.82
CA LEU A 96 -4.24 9.70 -4.84
C LEU A 96 -5.08 8.88 -3.86
N SER A 97 -6.06 8.15 -4.39
CA SER A 97 -6.85 7.18 -3.64
C SER A 97 -6.00 5.96 -3.33
N ILE A 98 -6.03 5.49 -2.09
CA ILE A 98 -5.15 4.41 -1.62
C ILE A 98 -6.01 3.25 -1.12
N CYS A 99 -5.70 2.06 -1.63
CA CYS A 99 -6.26 0.79 -1.18
C CYS A 99 -5.17 -0.14 -0.68
N VAL A 100 -5.48 -0.88 0.39
CA VAL A 100 -4.73 -2.07 0.78
C VAL A 100 -5.32 -3.26 0.07
N VAL A 101 -4.47 -4.07 -0.56
CA VAL A 101 -4.83 -5.31 -1.24
C VAL A 101 -4.21 -6.46 -0.46
N SER A 102 -5.06 -7.32 0.09
CA SER A 102 -4.67 -8.44 0.94
C SER A 102 -5.14 -9.75 0.33
N GLU A 103 -4.31 -10.79 0.38
CA GLU A 103 -4.73 -12.15 0.06
C GLU A 103 -5.26 -12.82 1.33
N THR A 104 -6.44 -13.42 1.22
CA THR A 104 -7.04 -14.22 2.29
C THR A 104 -6.52 -15.65 2.26
N ARG A 105 -6.80 -16.41 3.32
CA ARG A 105 -6.34 -17.80 3.43
C ARG A 105 -6.96 -18.72 2.38
N ASP A 106 -8.13 -18.37 1.86
CA ASP A 106 -8.82 -19.07 0.78
C ASP A 106 -8.36 -18.64 -0.62
N GLY A 107 -7.27 -17.88 -0.74
CA GLY A 107 -6.69 -17.43 -2.01
C GLY A 107 -7.45 -16.28 -2.66
N ARG A 108 -8.42 -15.70 -1.93
CA ARG A 108 -9.25 -14.58 -2.39
C ARG A 108 -8.53 -13.26 -2.15
N VAL A 109 -8.47 -12.38 -3.16
CA VAL A 109 -7.90 -11.04 -3.01
C VAL A 109 -8.96 -10.04 -2.53
N LEU A 110 -8.71 -9.42 -1.39
CA LEU A 110 -9.54 -8.36 -0.82
C LEU A 110 -8.89 -6.99 -1.03
N MET A 111 -9.61 -6.10 -1.69
CA MET A 111 -9.22 -4.70 -1.82
C MET A 111 -10.04 -3.83 -0.87
N ARG A 112 -9.36 -3.05 -0.03
CA ARG A 112 -9.97 -2.18 0.98
C ARG A 112 -9.42 -0.77 0.85
N LYS A 113 -10.30 0.21 0.59
CA LYS A 113 -9.94 1.62 0.61
C LYS A 113 -9.54 2.06 2.02
N VAL A 114 -8.39 2.73 2.14
CA VAL A 114 -7.83 3.16 3.42
C VAL A 114 -7.77 4.68 3.60
N GLY A 115 -7.76 5.40 2.48
CA GLY A 115 -7.81 6.85 2.48
C GLY A 115 -7.49 7.43 1.12
N PHE A 116 -7.23 8.72 1.10
CA PHE A 116 -6.65 9.41 -0.04
C PHE A 116 -5.74 10.54 0.42
N VAL A 117 -4.74 10.87 -0.37
CA VAL A 117 -3.98 12.11 -0.19
C VAL A 117 -4.21 13.02 -1.38
N ASN A 118 -4.09 14.33 -1.20
CA ASN A 118 -4.11 15.23 -2.34
C ASN A 118 -2.81 15.05 -3.15
N SER A 119 -2.89 15.10 -4.48
CA SER A 119 -1.69 15.11 -5.32
C SER A 119 -0.86 16.38 -5.06
N SER A 120 -1.52 17.51 -4.83
CA SER A 120 -0.87 18.69 -4.27
C SER A 120 -0.50 18.46 -2.79
N HIS A 121 0.54 19.12 -2.30
CA HIS A 121 0.92 19.18 -0.87
C HIS A 121 -0.10 19.90 0.04
N ARG A 122 -1.34 20.13 -0.42
CA ARG A 122 -2.44 20.59 0.43
C ARG A 122 -2.82 19.49 1.41
N ARG A 123 -2.78 19.83 2.69
CA ARG A 123 -3.07 18.89 3.78
C ARG A 123 -4.44 18.23 3.61
N CYS A 124 -4.47 16.92 3.82
CA CYS A 124 -5.65 16.09 3.93
C CYS A 124 -5.69 15.43 5.33
N ALA A 125 -6.88 15.05 5.81
CA ALA A 125 -7.03 14.34 7.08
C ALA A 125 -6.31 12.98 7.11
N ASP A 126 -6.21 12.33 5.94
CA ASP A 126 -5.62 11.00 5.79
C ASP A 126 -4.10 11.03 5.64
N ASP A 127 -3.48 12.20 5.45
CA ASP A 127 -2.03 12.34 5.25
C ASP A 127 -1.24 11.68 6.37
N ILE A 128 -1.72 11.80 7.62
CA ILE A 128 -1.04 11.31 8.83
C ILE A 128 -1.37 9.86 9.17
N LYS A 129 -2.27 9.19 8.43
CA LYS A 129 -2.56 7.79 8.67
C LYS A 129 -1.32 6.96 8.38
N THR A 130 -0.92 6.11 9.32
CA THR A 130 0.20 5.20 9.15
C THR A 130 -0.25 3.86 8.58
N LEU A 131 0.66 3.10 7.98
CA LEU A 131 0.44 1.71 7.56
C LEU A 131 -0.16 0.86 8.70
N ALA A 132 0.38 1.00 9.90
CA ALA A 132 -0.14 0.33 11.10
C ALA A 132 -1.60 0.74 11.40
N SER A 133 -1.92 2.04 11.37
CA SER A 133 -3.27 2.54 11.67
C SER A 133 -4.33 2.04 10.68
N VAL A 134 -3.93 1.79 9.42
CA VAL A 134 -4.82 1.25 8.38
C VAL A 134 -4.82 -0.28 8.33
N ARG A 135 -4.23 -0.93 9.34
CA ARG A 135 -4.14 -2.39 9.50
C ARG A 135 -3.45 -3.09 8.33
N PHE A 136 -2.44 -2.46 7.74
CA PHE A 136 -1.56 -3.10 6.76
C PHE A 136 -0.72 -4.20 7.45
N GLN A 137 -0.47 -5.29 6.74
CA GLN A 137 0.43 -6.36 7.17
C GLN A 137 1.52 -6.60 6.11
N PRO A 138 2.79 -6.85 6.48
CA PRO A 138 3.82 -7.27 5.54
C PRO A 138 3.35 -8.49 4.74
N GLY A 139 3.40 -8.35 3.42
CA GLY A 139 2.79 -9.28 2.46
C GLY A 139 1.54 -8.73 1.79
N ASP A 140 0.84 -7.78 2.41
CA ASP A 140 -0.16 -6.96 1.73
C ASP A 140 0.52 -6.06 0.68
N LEU A 141 -0.28 -5.63 -0.29
CA LEU A 141 0.11 -4.71 -1.35
C LEU A 141 -0.65 -3.39 -1.18
N LEU A 142 -0.09 -2.31 -1.73
CA LEU A 142 -0.84 -1.06 -1.91
C LEU A 142 -1.17 -0.85 -3.38
N ASP A 143 -2.41 -0.44 -3.61
CA ASP A 143 -2.86 0.02 -4.91
C ASP A 143 -3.28 1.48 -4.81
N MET A 144 -2.66 2.33 -5.62
CA MET A 144 -2.84 3.76 -5.63
C MET A 144 -3.38 4.21 -6.98
N ALA A 145 -4.46 4.97 -6.96
CA ALA A 145 -5.11 5.46 -8.16
C ALA A 145 -5.23 6.98 -8.11
N LEU A 146 -4.86 7.64 -9.21
CA LEU A 146 -5.16 9.03 -9.41
C LEU A 146 -6.65 9.18 -9.74
N VAL A 147 -7.36 9.97 -8.94
CA VAL A 147 -8.81 10.20 -9.06
C VAL A 147 -9.13 11.69 -8.94
N GLU A 148 -10.35 12.07 -9.34
CA GLU A 148 -10.89 13.42 -9.17
C GLU A 148 -11.21 13.80 -7.70
#